data_AF-A0A3T1D1D2-F1
#
_entry.id   AF-A0A3T1D1D2-F1
#
_cell.length_a   1.000
_cell.length_b   1.000
_cell.length_c   1.000
_cell.angle_alpha   90.00
_cell.angle_beta   90.00
_cell.angle_gamma   90.00
#
_symmetry.space_group_name_H-M   'P 1'
#
loop_
_entity.id
_entity.type
_entity.pdbx_description
1 polymer ?
#
loop_
_entity_poly.entity_id
_entity_poly.type
_entity_poly.pdbx_seq_one_letter_code
_entity_poly.pdbx_strand_id
1 'polypeptide(L)'
;MDWREIVNGGFLIRAEVTVWREIVNVGFLIRLEVADWREIVNVGFLIRAEVTVWRAIVNGGFVIRAEVTDWRAIVNVGFLIRAEVTVWREIVNVGFVIRVEATVWREIVNAGFLIGAEVTVWREIVNGGFFIRVEVADWREIVNGGFLIRAEVTVWREIVNGGFVIRAEVTVWREIVNGGFLIRAEVTDLRAIVNVGFLIRAEVTDWREIVNGGFVIRAEVTDWRAIVNGGFLIRAEAVV
;
A
#
# COMPACT_ATOMS: atom_id res chain seq x y z
N MET A 1 28.56 -5.34 -14.83
CA MET A 1 28.54 -4.75 -13.47
C MET A 1 29.58 -5.49 -12.66
N ASP A 2 30.57 -4.81 -12.10
CA ASP A 2 31.59 -5.44 -11.24
C ASP A 2 31.03 -5.62 -9.83
N TRP A 3 30.73 -6.88 -9.48
CA TRP A 3 30.46 -7.34 -8.12
C TRP A 3 31.81 -7.60 -7.44
N ARG A 4 31.97 -7.11 -6.21
CA ARG A 4 33.27 -7.20 -5.52
C ARG A 4 33.47 -8.53 -4.80
N GLU A 5 32.38 -9.20 -4.41
CA GLU A 5 32.46 -10.40 -3.59
C GLU A 5 31.23 -11.28 -3.77
N ILE A 6 31.45 -12.61 -3.74
CA ILE A 6 30.40 -13.62 -3.66
C ILE A 6 30.59 -14.33 -2.33
N VAL A 7 29.61 -14.25 -1.45
CA VAL A 7 29.66 -14.84 -0.10
C VAL A 7 28.59 -15.92 0.02
N ASN A 8 29.02 -17.14 0.31
CA ASN A 8 28.11 -18.29 0.45
C ASN A 8 27.39 -18.35 1.80
N GLY A 9 27.92 -17.66 2.80
CA GLY A 9 27.41 -17.65 4.16
C GLY A 9 28.21 -16.65 4.98
N GLY A 10 27.54 -15.70 5.64
CA GLY A 10 28.24 -14.66 6.36
C GLY A 10 27.42 -14.03 7.47
N PHE A 11 28.10 -13.66 8.54
CA PHE A 11 27.58 -12.82 9.61
C PHE A 11 28.45 -11.58 9.73
N LEU A 12 27.86 -10.41 9.49
CA LEU A 12 28.54 -9.12 9.61
C LEU A 12 27.84 -8.29 10.67
N ILE A 13 28.59 -7.93 11.71
CA ILE A 13 28.04 -7.17 12.84
C ILE A 13 27.92 -5.70 12.49
N ARG A 14 28.97 -5.13 11.88
CA ARG A 14 29.03 -3.72 11.57
C ARG A 14 29.85 -3.47 10.31
N ALA A 15 29.34 -2.62 9.44
CA ALA A 15 30.13 -1.99 8.39
C ALA A 15 29.70 -0.54 8.19
N GLU A 16 30.69 0.29 7.91
CA GLU A 16 30.54 1.69 7.52
C GLU A 16 31.33 1.85 6.23
N VAL A 17 30.62 1.93 5.11
CA VAL A 17 31.28 2.00 3.79
C VAL A 17 30.55 2.96 2.87
N THR A 18 31.29 3.57 1.95
CA THR A 18 30.65 4.41 0.93
C THR A 18 29.88 3.59 -0.09
N VAL A 19 30.42 2.44 -0.51
CA VAL A 19 29.82 1.60 -1.56
C VAL A 19 29.91 0.13 -1.17
N TRP A 20 28.76 -0.53 -1.07
CA TRP A 20 28.64 -1.97 -0.85
C TRP A 20 28.11 -2.66 -2.11
N ARG A 21 28.76 -3.74 -2.56
CA ARG A 21 28.35 -4.53 -3.74
C ARG A 21 28.66 -6.00 -3.57
N GLU A 22 27.63 -6.80 -3.35
CA GLU A 22 27.81 -8.21 -2.99
C GLU A 22 26.72 -9.11 -3.57
N ILE A 23 27.07 -10.38 -3.78
CA ILE A 23 26.11 -11.46 -3.98
C ILE A 23 26.22 -12.40 -2.79
N VAL A 24 25.13 -12.58 -2.06
CA VAL A 24 25.09 -13.35 -0.82
C VAL A 24 24.10 -14.50 -0.94
N ASN A 25 24.53 -15.72 -0.64
CA ASN A 25 23.59 -16.84 -0.58
C ASN A 25 22.84 -16.83 0.76
N VAL A 26 23.55 -16.73 1.88
CA VAL A 26 22.94 -16.58 3.21
C VAL A 26 23.69 -15.50 3.99
N GLY A 27 22.99 -14.44 4.39
CA GLY A 27 23.57 -13.29 5.05
C GLY A 27 22.82 -12.86 6.30
N PHE A 28 23.56 -12.55 7.35
CA PHE A 28 23.05 -11.93 8.56
C PHE A 28 23.83 -10.64 8.84
N LEU A 29 23.13 -9.52 8.81
CA LEU A 29 23.69 -8.18 8.90
C LEU A 29 23.01 -7.43 10.05
N ILE A 30 23.81 -6.86 10.97
CA ILE A 30 23.23 -6.23 12.17
C ILE A 30 23.16 -4.71 12.08
N ARG A 31 24.25 -4.02 11.72
CA ARG A 31 24.31 -2.56 11.62
C ARG A 31 25.10 -2.13 10.42
N LEU A 32 24.46 -1.39 9.53
CA LEU A 32 25.09 -0.90 8.32
C LEU A 32 24.79 0.56 8.10
N GLU A 33 25.86 1.31 7.86
CA GLU A 33 25.84 2.70 7.43
C GLU A 33 26.48 2.73 6.04
N VAL A 34 25.65 2.88 5.00
CA VAL A 34 26.11 2.74 3.60
C VAL A 34 25.54 3.84 2.72
N ALA A 35 26.37 4.52 1.94
CA ALA A 35 25.85 5.52 1.01
C ALA A 35 25.16 4.87 -0.22
N ASP A 36 25.82 3.95 -0.93
CA ASP A 36 25.24 3.19 -2.06
C ASP A 36 25.38 1.69 -1.81
N TRP A 37 24.28 1.04 -1.43
CA TRP A 37 24.21 -0.41 -1.25
C TRP A 37 23.60 -1.07 -2.48
N ARG A 38 24.31 -2.05 -3.03
CA ARG A 38 23.75 -2.97 -4.03
C ARG A 38 23.97 -4.43 -3.66
N GLU A 39 22.91 -5.22 -3.66
CA GLU A 39 23.02 -6.65 -3.38
C GLU A 39 22.11 -7.53 -4.20
N ILE A 40 22.52 -8.78 -4.33
CA ILE A 40 21.64 -9.90 -4.67
C ILE A 40 21.76 -10.88 -3.51
N VAL A 41 20.66 -11.12 -2.81
CA VAL A 41 20.64 -12.00 -1.65
C VAL A 41 19.60 -13.10 -1.82
N ASN A 42 20.01 -14.35 -1.63
CA ASN A 42 19.08 -15.46 -1.65
C ASN A 42 18.31 -15.54 -0.32
N VAL A 43 19.01 -15.57 0.81
CA VAL A 43 18.40 -15.45 2.15
C VAL A 43 19.15 -14.40 2.97
N GLY A 44 18.43 -13.36 3.40
CA GLY A 44 19.02 -12.23 4.12
C GLY A 44 18.25 -11.89 5.39
N PHE A 45 18.99 -11.61 6.47
CA PHE A 45 18.46 -11.02 7.70
C PHE A 45 19.21 -9.73 8.00
N LEU A 46 18.47 -8.63 8.08
CA LEU A 46 19.01 -7.31 8.38
C LEU A 46 18.33 -6.72 9.61
N ILE A 47 19.11 -6.34 10.61
CA ILE A 47 18.54 -5.76 11.85
C ILE A 47 18.40 -4.24 11.73
N ARG A 48 19.46 -3.53 11.34
CA ARG A 48 19.45 -2.08 11.19
C ARG A 48 20.29 -1.65 10.00
N ALA A 49 19.69 -0.83 9.15
CA ALA A 49 20.37 -0.20 8.04
C ALA A 49 20.01 1.28 7.95
N GLU A 50 21.05 2.10 7.84
CA GLU A 50 20.99 3.52 7.50
C GLU A 50 21.66 3.66 6.14
N VAL A 51 20.85 3.86 5.11
CA VAL A 51 21.32 3.75 3.73
C VAL A 51 20.80 4.90 2.89
N THR A 52 21.69 5.64 2.22
CA THR A 52 21.20 6.71 1.34
C THR A 52 20.49 6.10 0.13
N VAL A 53 21.12 5.12 -0.53
CA VAL A 53 20.52 4.44 -1.68
C VAL A 53 20.64 2.93 -1.53
N TRP A 54 19.49 2.28 -1.47
CA TRP A 54 19.37 0.82 -1.38
C TRP A 54 18.90 0.23 -2.71
N ARG A 55 19.63 -0.74 -3.24
CA ARG A 55 19.22 -1.53 -4.43
C ARG A 55 19.41 -3.01 -4.18
N ALA A 56 18.33 -3.78 -4.11
CA ALA A 56 18.44 -5.21 -3.85
C ALA A 56 17.56 -6.07 -4.76
N ILE A 57 18.03 -7.29 -5.00
CA ILE A 57 17.19 -8.41 -5.40
C ILE A 57 17.24 -9.43 -4.26
N VAL A 58 16.10 -9.75 -3.68
CA VAL A 58 15.99 -10.58 -2.48
C VAL A 58 15.05 -11.75 -2.75
N ASN A 59 15.51 -12.98 -2.63
CA ASN A 59 14.60 -14.13 -2.73
C ASN A 59 13.83 -14.36 -1.42
N GLY A 60 14.51 -14.28 -0.28
CA GLY A 60 13.93 -14.37 1.05
C GLY A 60 14.62 -13.37 1.99
N GLY A 61 13.87 -12.44 2.56
CA GLY A 61 14.43 -11.35 3.35
C GLY A 61 13.64 -11.04 4.60
N PHE A 62 14.36 -10.71 5.67
CA PHE A 62 13.78 -10.12 6.87
C PHE A 62 14.57 -8.87 7.26
N VAL A 63 13.89 -7.73 7.33
CA VAL A 63 14.47 -6.43 7.70
C VAL A 63 13.73 -5.89 8.92
N ILE A 64 14.43 -5.64 10.01
CA ILE A 64 13.79 -5.14 11.24
C ILE A 64 13.62 -3.62 11.20
N ARG A 65 14.69 -2.90 10.86
CA ARG A 65 14.68 -1.43 10.81
C ARG A 65 15.51 -0.94 9.64
N ALA A 66 14.91 -0.07 8.83
CA ALA A 66 15.59 0.61 7.74
C ALA A 66 15.25 2.11 7.76
N GLU A 67 16.29 2.94 7.69
CA GLU A 67 16.20 4.37 7.43
C GLU A 67 16.88 4.60 6.07
N VAL A 68 16.06 4.85 5.03
CA VAL A 68 16.56 4.85 3.66
C VAL A 68 16.05 6.04 2.87
N THR A 69 16.94 6.80 2.24
CA THR A 69 16.47 7.92 1.40
C THR A 69 15.82 7.40 0.12
N ASP A 70 16.43 6.44 -0.57
CA ASP A 70 15.94 5.90 -1.84
C ASP A 70 16.02 4.37 -1.87
N TRP A 71 14.88 3.74 -1.59
CA TRP A 71 14.72 2.28 -1.57
C TRP A 71 14.28 1.78 -2.95
N ARG A 72 15.01 0.79 -3.48
CA ARG A 72 14.63 0.05 -4.69
C ARG A 72 14.86 -1.44 -4.48
N ALA A 73 13.79 -2.24 -4.53
CA ALA A 73 13.93 -3.68 -4.37
C ALA A 73 13.04 -4.48 -5.31
N ILE A 74 13.50 -5.68 -5.63
CA ILE A 74 12.67 -6.77 -6.12
C ILE A 74 12.75 -7.88 -5.08
N VAL A 75 11.61 -8.24 -4.50
CA VAL A 75 11.56 -9.15 -3.37
C VAL A 75 10.59 -10.28 -3.67
N ASN A 76 11.04 -11.52 -3.59
CA ASN A 76 10.14 -12.66 -3.77
C ASN A 76 9.37 -12.94 -2.47
N VAL A 77 10.07 -13.08 -1.35
CA VAL A 77 9.46 -13.18 -0.01
C VAL A 77 10.14 -12.21 0.93
N GLY A 78 9.38 -11.28 1.49
CA GLY A 78 9.90 -10.20 2.31
C GLY A 78 9.11 -9.97 3.58
N PHE A 79 9.82 -9.67 4.66
CA PHE A 79 9.27 -9.20 5.92
C PHE A 79 10.00 -7.94 6.35
N LEU A 80 9.25 -6.88 6.62
CA LEU A 80 9.76 -5.59 7.07
C LEU A 80 9.00 -5.15 8.32
N ILE A 81 9.70 -4.81 9.40
CA ILE A 81 9.05 -4.44 10.68
C ILE A 81 8.94 -2.94 10.92
N ARG A 82 9.90 -2.16 10.40
CA ARG A 82 9.88 -0.71 10.48
C ARG A 82 10.73 -0.12 9.38
N ALA A 83 10.17 0.86 8.69
CA ALA A 83 10.90 1.63 7.71
C ALA A 83 10.52 3.11 7.74
N GLU A 84 11.53 3.95 7.66
CA GLU A 84 11.39 5.38 7.39
C GLU A 84 12.09 5.64 6.06
N VAL A 85 11.31 5.94 5.02
CA VAL A 85 11.83 5.99 3.65
C VAL A 85 11.32 7.19 2.89
N THR A 86 12.22 8.06 2.42
CA THR A 86 11.78 9.21 1.61
C THR A 86 11.14 8.72 0.30
N VAL A 87 11.78 7.80 -0.41
CA VAL A 87 11.23 7.25 -1.66
C VAL A 87 11.33 5.73 -1.69
N TRP A 88 10.17 5.08 -1.63
CA TRP A 88 10.00 3.64 -1.73
C TRP A 88 9.65 3.23 -3.16
N ARG A 89 10.37 2.24 -3.69
CA ARG A 89 10.03 1.56 -4.95
C ARG A 89 10.27 0.08 -4.80
N GLU A 90 9.23 -0.71 -4.91
CA GLU A 90 9.36 -2.16 -4.76
C GLU A 90 8.46 -2.93 -5.71
N ILE A 91 8.93 -4.13 -6.08
CA ILE A 91 8.11 -5.17 -6.67
C ILE A 91 8.21 -6.35 -5.71
N VAL A 92 7.09 -6.74 -5.11
CA VAL A 92 7.04 -7.84 -4.15
C VAL A 92 6.07 -8.91 -4.61
N ASN A 93 6.50 -10.17 -4.52
CA ASN A 93 5.60 -11.29 -4.77
C ASN A 93 4.80 -11.61 -3.49
N VAL A 94 5.48 -11.83 -2.37
CA VAL A 94 4.86 -12.00 -1.05
C VAL A 94 5.54 -11.09 -0.04
N GLY A 95 4.79 -10.12 0.50
CA GLY A 95 5.31 -9.10 1.40
C GLY A 95 4.52 -8.97 2.69
N PHE A 96 5.22 -8.84 3.81
CA PHE A 96 4.65 -8.44 5.09
C PHE A 96 5.37 -7.20 5.60
N VAL A 97 4.67 -6.08 5.64
CA VAL A 97 5.22 -4.81 6.11
C VAL A 97 4.45 -4.37 7.35
N ILE A 98 5.19 -4.03 8.39
CA ILE A 98 4.66 -3.44 9.61
C ILE A 98 5.30 -2.06 9.71
N ARG A 99 4.48 -1.04 9.98
CA ARG A 99 4.87 0.34 10.27
C ARG A 99 5.86 0.94 9.29
N VAL A 100 5.31 1.61 8.30
CA VAL A 100 6.12 2.39 7.37
C VAL A 100 5.71 3.85 7.35
N GLU A 101 6.72 4.71 7.29
CA GLU A 101 6.57 6.12 7.00
C GLU A 101 7.28 6.40 5.69
N ALA A 102 6.56 6.96 4.71
CA ALA A 102 7.17 7.31 3.44
C ALA A 102 6.65 8.60 2.82
N THR A 103 7.54 9.39 2.21
CA THR A 103 7.08 10.54 1.43
C THR A 103 6.45 10.08 0.12
N VAL A 104 7.09 9.14 -0.58
CA VAL A 104 6.59 8.58 -1.83
C VAL A 104 6.67 7.07 -1.76
N TRP A 105 5.51 6.42 -1.85
CA TRP A 105 5.37 4.97 -1.96
C TRP A 105 5.02 4.58 -3.39
N ARG A 106 5.78 3.65 -3.97
CA ARG A 106 5.46 3.03 -5.25
C ARG A 106 5.70 1.54 -5.18
N GLU A 107 4.65 0.76 -5.38
CA GLU A 107 4.76 -0.68 -5.23
C GLU A 107 3.92 -1.45 -6.24
N ILE A 108 4.41 -2.64 -6.60
CA ILE A 108 3.63 -3.66 -7.29
C ILE A 108 3.67 -4.90 -6.40
N VAL A 109 2.50 -5.34 -5.96
CA VAL A 109 2.34 -6.42 -4.99
C VAL A 109 1.47 -7.53 -5.59
N ASN A 110 1.96 -8.77 -5.56
CA ASN A 110 1.07 -9.90 -5.83
C ASN A 110 0.26 -10.27 -4.58
N ALA A 111 0.92 -10.51 -3.45
CA ALA A 111 0.27 -10.79 -2.17
C ALA A 111 0.93 -9.99 -1.05
N GLY A 112 0.16 -9.12 -0.40
CA GLY A 112 0.69 -8.17 0.58
C GLY A 112 -0.12 -8.10 1.85
N PHE A 113 0.58 -7.91 2.96
CA PHE A 113 -0.01 -7.55 4.22
C PHE A 113 0.73 -6.34 4.80
N LEU A 114 -0.01 -5.25 5.02
CA LEU A 114 0.50 -4.00 5.55
C LEU A 114 -0.25 -3.62 6.82
N ILE A 115 0.47 -3.39 7.92
CA ILE A 115 -0.08 -2.81 9.14
C ILE A 115 0.61 -1.49 9.43
N GLY A 116 -0.15 -0.39 9.39
CA GLY A 116 0.33 0.92 9.77
C GLY A 116 1.18 1.52 8.67
N ALA A 117 0.62 2.47 7.95
CA ALA A 117 1.36 3.25 6.97
C ALA A 117 0.94 4.72 7.06
N GLU A 118 1.93 5.60 7.09
CA GLU A 118 1.74 7.04 6.92
C GLU A 118 2.51 7.47 5.68
N VAL A 119 1.77 7.89 4.64
CA VAL A 119 2.39 8.18 3.34
C VAL A 119 1.85 9.45 2.71
N THR A 120 2.74 10.31 2.21
CA THR A 120 2.27 11.52 1.50
C THR A 120 1.69 11.17 0.12
N VAL A 121 2.42 10.40 -0.69
CA VAL A 121 1.97 9.98 -2.03
C VAL A 121 2.07 8.47 -2.16
N TRP A 122 0.92 7.81 -2.23
CA TRP A 122 0.81 6.36 -2.41
C TRP A 122 0.44 6.01 -3.85
N ARG A 123 1.21 5.11 -4.47
CA ARG A 123 0.90 4.56 -5.80
C ARG A 123 1.14 3.06 -5.82
N GLU A 124 0.10 2.29 -6.04
CA GLU A 124 0.24 0.84 -5.95
C GLU A 124 -0.59 0.09 -6.99
N ILE A 125 -0.10 -1.10 -7.35
CA ILE A 125 -0.85 -2.11 -8.09
C ILE A 125 -0.82 -3.39 -7.27
N VAL A 126 -1.99 -3.90 -6.88
CA VAL A 126 -2.12 -5.04 -5.96
C VAL A 126 -2.99 -6.14 -6.55
N ASN A 127 -2.53 -7.38 -6.44
CA ASN A 127 -3.28 -8.58 -6.86
C ASN A 127 -3.66 -9.50 -5.68
N GLY A 128 -4.00 -8.89 -4.54
CA GLY A 128 -4.23 -9.56 -3.25
C GLY A 128 -3.60 -8.79 -2.09
N GLY A 129 -4.32 -7.82 -1.52
CA GLY A 129 -3.80 -6.99 -0.43
C GLY A 129 -4.61 -7.07 0.85
N PHE A 130 -3.95 -6.96 2.00
CA PHE A 130 -4.61 -6.71 3.26
C PHE A 130 -3.94 -5.54 3.98
N PHE A 131 -4.72 -4.48 4.21
CA PHE A 131 -4.26 -3.21 4.73
C PHE A 131 -4.98 -2.85 6.03
N ILE A 132 -4.20 -2.54 7.06
CA ILE A 132 -4.71 -2.06 8.35
C ILE A 132 -4.10 -0.69 8.65
N ARG A 133 -4.97 0.30 8.92
CA ARG A 133 -4.61 1.64 9.43
C ARG A 133 -3.62 2.34 8.50
N VAL A 134 -4.20 2.96 7.49
CA VAL A 134 -3.46 3.66 6.45
C VAL A 134 -3.86 5.12 6.47
N GLU A 135 -2.88 6.00 6.54
CA GLU A 135 -3.06 7.45 6.53
C GLU A 135 -2.31 8.03 5.34
N VAL A 136 -3.04 8.59 4.36
CA VAL A 136 -2.42 9.03 3.09
C VAL A 136 -2.97 10.33 2.56
N ALA A 137 -2.10 11.23 2.09
CA ALA A 137 -2.55 12.48 1.48
C ALA A 137 -3.06 12.29 0.03
N ASP A 138 -2.28 11.65 -0.87
CA ASP A 138 -2.70 11.33 -2.25
C ASP A 138 -2.55 9.82 -2.51
N TRP A 139 -3.68 9.10 -2.43
CA TRP A 139 -3.78 7.66 -2.68
C TRP A 139 -4.16 7.38 -4.13
N ARG A 140 -3.38 6.53 -4.80
CA ARG A 140 -3.69 6.03 -6.14
C ARG A 140 -3.42 4.55 -6.25
N GLU A 141 -4.43 3.76 -6.57
CA GLU A 141 -4.27 2.32 -6.56
C GLU A 141 -5.07 1.63 -7.66
N ILE A 142 -4.55 0.49 -8.12
CA ILE A 142 -5.27 -0.49 -8.92
C ILE A 142 -5.25 -1.81 -8.15
N VAL A 143 -6.43 -2.29 -7.74
CA VAL A 143 -6.58 -3.48 -6.91
C VAL A 143 -7.35 -4.55 -7.65
N ASN A 144 -6.84 -5.78 -7.60
CA ASN A 144 -7.58 -6.98 -7.93
C ASN A 144 -7.63 -7.89 -6.69
N GLY A 145 -8.68 -7.76 -5.90
CA GLY A 145 -8.79 -8.41 -4.60
C GLY A 145 -8.01 -7.69 -3.49
N GLY A 146 -8.73 -7.10 -2.55
CA GLY A 146 -8.12 -6.46 -1.39
C GLY A 146 -9.06 -6.32 -0.20
N PHE A 147 -8.49 -6.17 0.98
CA PHE A 147 -9.21 -5.88 2.21
C PHE A 147 -8.54 -4.74 2.96
N LEU A 148 -9.31 -3.69 3.25
CA LEU A 148 -8.86 -2.48 3.93
C LEU A 148 -9.74 -2.23 5.15
N ILE A 149 -9.15 -2.21 6.34
CA ILE A 149 -9.92 -2.03 7.59
C ILE A 149 -10.21 -0.56 7.87
N ARG A 150 -9.18 0.28 7.77
CA ARG A 150 -9.26 1.69 8.13
C ARG A 150 -8.32 2.50 7.26
N ALA A 151 -8.87 3.50 6.61
CA ALA A 151 -8.12 4.51 5.91
C ALA A 151 -8.60 5.92 6.24
N GLU A 152 -7.64 6.83 6.38
CA GLU A 152 -7.87 8.27 6.46
C GLU A 152 -7.10 8.90 5.30
N VAL A 153 -7.83 9.46 4.32
CA VAL A 153 -7.21 9.89 3.06
C VAL A 153 -7.74 11.22 2.56
N THR A 154 -6.84 12.15 2.24
CA THR A 154 -7.28 13.44 1.69
C THR A 154 -7.82 13.27 0.27
N VAL A 155 -7.07 12.58 -0.61
CA VAL A 155 -7.49 12.31 -1.98
C VAL A 155 -7.32 10.85 -2.34
N TRP A 156 -8.45 10.16 -2.53
CA TRP A 156 -8.52 8.75 -2.91
C TRP A 156 -8.83 8.61 -4.39
N ARG A 157 -8.00 7.86 -5.13
CA ARG A 157 -8.27 7.48 -6.52
C ARG A 157 -7.99 6.00 -6.72
N GLU A 158 -9.00 5.24 -7.12
CA GLU A 158 -8.84 3.79 -7.20
C GLU A 158 -9.59 3.17 -8.37
N ILE A 159 -9.02 2.06 -8.88
CA ILE A 159 -9.73 1.12 -9.73
C ILE A 159 -9.70 -0.24 -9.03
N VAL A 160 -10.87 -0.75 -8.67
CA VAL A 160 -11.01 -2.00 -7.91
C VAL A 160 -11.74 -3.04 -8.73
N ASN A 161 -11.20 -4.26 -8.73
CA ASN A 161 -11.89 -5.47 -9.15
C ASN A 161 -11.96 -6.44 -7.97
N GLY A 162 -13.05 -6.39 -7.21
CA GLY A 162 -13.19 -7.11 -5.96
C GLY A 162 -12.40 -6.48 -4.81
N GLY A 163 -13.12 -6.06 -3.76
CA GLY A 163 -12.49 -5.50 -2.57
C GLY A 163 -13.47 -5.30 -1.42
N PHE A 164 -12.92 -5.18 -0.21
CA PHE A 164 -13.67 -4.94 1.01
C PHE A 164 -13.04 -3.78 1.78
N VAL A 165 -13.79 -2.69 1.96
CA VAL A 165 -13.38 -1.55 2.77
C VAL A 165 -14.32 -1.43 3.97
N ILE A 166 -13.79 -1.48 5.19
CA ILE A 166 -14.65 -1.44 6.39
C ILE A 166 -14.94 0.00 6.81
N ARG A 167 -13.91 0.82 6.96
CA ARG A 167 -14.05 2.22 7.36
C ARG A 167 -13.10 3.08 6.55
N ALA A 168 -13.63 4.16 6.00
CA ALA A 168 -12.83 5.16 5.36
C ALA A 168 -13.35 6.56 5.65
N GLU A 169 -12.43 7.48 5.92
CA GLU A 169 -12.68 8.90 6.10
C GLU A 169 -11.90 9.63 5.00
N VAL A 170 -12.61 10.23 4.06
CA VAL A 170 -11.99 10.73 2.82
C VAL A 170 -12.51 12.10 2.42
N THR A 171 -11.63 13.06 2.11
CA THR A 171 -12.11 14.35 1.61
C THR A 171 -12.61 14.24 0.17
N VAL A 172 -11.79 13.71 -0.75
CA VAL A 172 -12.16 13.54 -2.16
C VAL A 172 -11.97 12.09 -2.56
N TRP A 173 -13.09 11.41 -2.87
CA TRP A 173 -13.10 10.02 -3.31
C TRP A 173 -13.43 9.93 -4.79
N ARG A 174 -12.56 9.28 -5.57
CA ARG A 174 -12.86 8.90 -6.96
C ARG A 174 -12.56 7.44 -7.19
N GLU A 175 -13.56 6.68 -7.63
CA GLU A 175 -13.36 5.26 -7.86
C GLU A 175 -14.08 4.71 -9.08
N ILE A 176 -13.53 3.61 -9.59
CA ILE A 176 -14.20 2.69 -10.51
C ILE A 176 -14.16 1.31 -9.85
N VAL A 177 -15.32 0.76 -9.52
CA VAL A 177 -15.43 -0.51 -8.79
C VAL A 177 -16.18 -1.52 -9.62
N ASN A 178 -15.57 -2.69 -9.80
CA ASN A 178 -16.19 -3.86 -10.39
C ASN A 178 -16.25 -4.97 -9.34
N GLY A 179 -17.32 -4.98 -8.54
CA GLY A 179 -17.46 -5.85 -7.37
C GLY A 179 -16.73 -5.29 -6.15
N GLY A 180 -17.46 -5.09 -5.06
CA GLY A 180 -16.88 -4.68 -3.79
C GLY A 180 -17.90 -4.43 -2.69
N PHE A 181 -17.41 -4.34 -1.46
CA PHE A 181 -18.19 -4.02 -0.27
C PHE A 181 -17.55 -2.87 0.49
N LEU A 182 -18.32 -1.83 0.76
CA LEU A 182 -17.93 -0.69 1.60
C LEU A 182 -18.93 -0.58 2.77
N ILE A 183 -18.45 -0.63 4.01
CA ILE A 183 -19.30 -0.77 5.22
C ILE A 183 -19.53 0.54 5.98
N ARG A 184 -18.59 1.48 5.89
CA ARG A 184 -18.74 2.82 6.45
C ARG A 184 -17.82 3.76 5.71
N ALA A 185 -18.40 4.83 5.17
CA ALA A 185 -17.65 5.90 4.54
C ALA A 185 -18.14 7.25 5.03
N GLU A 186 -17.20 8.11 5.43
CA GLU A 186 -17.43 9.52 5.68
C GLU A 186 -16.68 10.29 4.60
N VAL A 187 -17.40 10.92 3.66
CA VAL A 187 -16.80 11.48 2.45
C VAL A 187 -17.30 12.90 2.16
N THR A 188 -16.42 13.82 1.79
CA THR A 188 -16.87 15.16 1.37
C THR A 188 -17.35 15.18 -0.09
N ASP A 189 -16.50 14.86 -1.07
CA ASP A 189 -16.88 14.74 -2.51
C ASP A 189 -16.63 13.30 -2.98
N LEU A 190 -17.71 12.55 -3.22
CA LEU A 190 -17.68 11.19 -3.73
C LEU A 190 -18.06 11.14 -5.21
N ARG A 191 -17.20 10.55 -6.02
CA ARG A 191 -17.46 10.25 -7.44
C ARG A 191 -17.13 8.81 -7.77
N ALA A 192 -18.16 8.00 -8.03
CA ALA A 192 -17.98 6.58 -8.25
C ALA A 192 -18.64 6.09 -9.55
N ILE A 193 -18.03 5.08 -10.17
CA ILE A 193 -18.67 4.23 -11.17
C ILE A 193 -18.64 2.80 -10.61
N VAL A 194 -19.81 2.23 -10.35
CA VAL A 194 -19.95 0.93 -9.68
C VAL A 194 -20.69 -0.04 -10.58
N ASN A 195 -20.04 -1.15 -10.95
CA ASN A 195 -20.60 -2.15 -11.86
C ASN A 195 -21.20 -3.37 -11.15
N VAL A 196 -20.94 -3.54 -9.85
CA VAL A 196 -21.65 -4.36 -8.85
C VAL A 196 -21.05 -3.94 -7.50
N GLY A 197 -21.85 -3.59 -6.51
CA GLY A 197 -21.30 -3.20 -5.21
C GLY A 197 -22.32 -3.16 -4.08
N PHE A 198 -21.82 -3.25 -2.86
CA PHE A 198 -22.61 -3.07 -1.64
C PHE A 198 -22.03 -1.90 -0.85
N LEU A 199 -22.85 -0.87 -0.63
CA LEU A 199 -22.53 0.24 0.24
C LEU A 199 -23.50 0.23 1.42
N ILE A 200 -22.94 0.02 2.60
CA ILE A 200 -23.68 0.06 3.86
C ILE A 200 -23.21 1.34 4.54
N ARG A 201 -24.13 2.24 4.88
CA ARG A 201 -23.87 3.45 5.69
C ARG A 201 -22.79 4.38 5.13
N ALA A 202 -23.22 5.37 4.37
CA ALA A 202 -22.38 6.47 3.95
C ALA A 202 -22.90 7.81 4.47
N GLU A 203 -21.99 8.65 4.95
CA GLU A 203 -22.23 10.06 5.26
C GLU A 203 -21.45 10.87 4.21
N VAL A 204 -22.17 11.48 3.27
CA VAL A 204 -21.55 12.13 2.11
C VAL A 204 -22.08 13.54 1.91
N THR A 205 -21.21 14.54 1.79
CA THR A 205 -21.69 15.90 1.46
C THR A 205 -22.16 15.98 0.02
N ASP A 206 -21.28 15.68 -0.94
CA ASP A 206 -21.53 15.71 -2.38
C ASP A 206 -21.38 14.32 -2.99
N TRP A 207 -22.48 13.67 -3.36
CA TRP A 207 -22.48 12.34 -3.96
C TRP A 207 -22.80 12.39 -5.45
N ARG A 208 -21.89 11.86 -6.28
CA ARG A 208 -22.14 11.59 -7.70
C ARG A 208 -21.78 10.16 -8.08
N GLU A 209 -22.73 9.42 -8.63
CA GLU A 209 -22.46 8.01 -8.96
C GLU A 209 -23.17 7.52 -10.23
N ILE A 210 -22.54 6.56 -10.89
CA ILE A 210 -23.15 5.73 -11.94
C ILE A 210 -23.14 4.28 -11.45
N VAL A 211 -24.32 3.67 -11.32
CA VAL A 211 -24.48 2.30 -10.80
C VAL A 211 -25.08 1.40 -11.86
N ASN A 212 -24.42 0.28 -12.16
CA ASN A 212 -24.92 -0.80 -13.00
C ASN A 212 -25.14 -2.07 -12.14
N GLY A 213 -26.03 -2.00 -11.16
CA GLY A 213 -26.26 -3.08 -10.18
C GLY A 213 -25.54 -2.83 -8.86
N GLY A 214 -26.25 -3.04 -7.75
CA GLY A 214 -25.71 -2.88 -6.40
C GLY A 214 -26.78 -2.64 -5.34
N PHE A 215 -26.35 -2.57 -4.08
CA PHE A 215 -27.20 -2.30 -2.93
C PHE A 215 -26.63 -1.14 -2.11
N VAL A 216 -27.45 -0.11 -1.88
CA VAL A 216 -27.15 0.98 -0.95
C VAL A 216 -28.17 0.94 0.18
N ILE A 217 -27.71 0.64 1.41
CA ILE A 217 -28.63 0.32 2.52
C ILE A 217 -29.00 1.56 3.34
N ARG A 218 -28.06 2.49 3.53
CA ARG A 218 -28.27 3.72 4.30
C ARG A 218 -27.30 4.79 3.84
N ALA A 219 -27.82 5.95 3.44
CA ALA A 219 -27.02 7.10 3.07
C ALA A 219 -27.59 8.38 3.71
N GLU A 220 -26.75 9.17 4.34
CA GLU A 220 -27.04 10.53 4.79
C GLU A 220 -26.27 11.45 3.84
N VAL A 221 -27.01 12.17 3.00
CA VAL A 221 -26.42 12.93 1.88
C VAL A 221 -26.95 14.35 1.86
N THR A 222 -26.09 15.34 1.68
CA THR A 222 -26.53 16.72 1.48
C THR A 222 -26.96 16.94 0.04
N ASP A 223 -26.09 16.65 -0.93
CA ASP A 223 -26.34 16.82 -2.36
C ASP A 223 -26.07 15.52 -3.13
N TRP A 224 -27.10 15.01 -3.83
CA TRP A 224 -27.01 13.72 -4.52
C TRP A 224 -27.41 13.79 -5.99
N ARG A 225 -26.58 13.18 -6.86
CA ARG A 225 -26.91 12.83 -8.24
C ARG A 225 -26.48 11.41 -8.59
N ALA A 226 -27.39 10.61 -9.14
CA ALA A 226 -27.07 9.26 -9.62
C ALA A 226 -27.70 8.92 -10.97
N ILE A 227 -27.02 8.04 -11.71
CA ILE A 227 -27.57 7.30 -12.85
C ILE A 227 -27.56 5.82 -12.47
N VAL A 228 -28.73 5.16 -12.48
CA VAL A 228 -28.87 3.78 -11.99
C VAL A 228 -29.48 2.89 -13.08
N ASN A 229 -28.72 1.89 -13.53
CA ASN A 229 -29.12 0.87 -14.50
C ASN A 229 -29.38 -0.49 -13.82
N GLY A 230 -30.05 -0.47 -12.67
CA GLY A 230 -30.33 -1.64 -11.82
C GLY A 230 -29.67 -1.53 -10.45
N GLY A 231 -30.35 -2.04 -9.42
CA GLY A 231 -29.90 -1.98 -8.02
C GLY A 231 -31.01 -1.61 -7.05
N PHE A 232 -30.72 -1.72 -5.76
CA PHE A 232 -31.66 -1.39 -4.67
C PHE A 232 -31.08 -0.29 -3.79
N LEU A 233 -31.82 0.82 -3.68
CA LEU A 233 -31.63 1.82 -2.63
C LEU A 233 -32.67 1.56 -1.56
N ILE A 234 -32.24 1.31 -0.32
CA ILE A 234 -33.15 0.99 0.78
C ILE A 234 -33.55 2.25 1.56
N ARG A 235 -32.60 3.16 1.85
CA ARG A 235 -32.86 4.41 2.59
C ARG A 235 -31.81 5.47 2.29
N ALA A 236 -32.27 6.65 1.86
CA ALA A 236 -31.47 7.87 1.77
C ALA A 236 -32.19 8.99 2.54
N GLU A 237 -31.46 9.70 3.39
CA GLU A 237 -31.96 10.87 4.12
C GLU A 237 -31.20 12.10 3.63
N ALA A 238 -31.95 13.07 3.11
CA ALA A 238 -31.41 14.38 2.81
C ALA A 238 -31.26 15.15 4.12
N VAL A 239 -30.04 15.52 4.47
CA VAL A 239 -29.77 16.40 5.62
C VAL A 239 -29.72 17.83 5.07
N VAL A 240 -30.77 18.60 5.32
CA VAL A 240 -30.93 20.01 4.91
C VAL A 240 -30.27 20.94 5.91
#